data_AF-A0A6L8Q7R9-F1
#
_entry.id   AF-A0A6L8Q7R9-F1
#
_cell.length_a   1.000
_cell.length_b   1.000
_cell.length_c   1.000
_cell.angle_alpha   90.00
_cell.angle_beta   90.00
_cell.angle_gamma   90.00
#
_symmetry.space_group_name_H-M   'P 1'
#
loop_
_entity.id
_entity.type
_entity.pdbx_description
1 polymer ?
#
loop_
_entity_poly.entity_id
_entity_poly.type
_entity_poly.pdbx_seq_one_letter_code
_entity_poly.pdbx_strand_id
1 'polypeptide(L)'
;MEESVFRHLNHLERSGFRSDYDEFHSLADPIYELPEDDRESAFEKVNRLFFLERLKLGDHVLRALEAVGLIPKRKRTVRRSALVQKNEAVENEQESSEETAAETSAENAEAAAEGEAAESEENTTAVAEAEETEPEQTDDEIAYDLAREFEERIKEVVVKRAINKVDEGSNVLNRVSGNPIIEMRVLASRFSNPEEAQELDAFLIHEFMHAKDMVDPEFDYEDAFIPGNPSVKNLITARFKLLWNMYVDARLARMGVVSVLPKEARYREFDNFYRKIPDKQRRGIFEGLWQTEKLTHEELLSMATDLDTLMSKYIDPGEMTEDEKDYIHLQGSPCPLCKFPTYNWVDDPESICDEMVIEAIQIDFPDWESKDGGCDRCIEVYELRAGVG
;
A
#
# COMPACT_ATOMS: atom_id res chain seq x y z
N MET A 1 -3.87 -15.62 14.34
CA MET A 1 -2.97 -15.56 15.51
C MET A 1 -2.27 -16.89 15.69
N GLU A 2 -2.95 -17.95 16.17
CA GLU A 2 -2.37 -19.29 16.41
C GLU A 2 -1.44 -19.79 15.30
N GLU A 3 -1.94 -19.94 14.06
CA GLU A 3 -1.12 -20.44 12.95
C GLU A 3 0.10 -19.54 12.66
N SER A 4 -0.02 -18.22 12.80
CA SER A 4 1.08 -17.27 12.63
C SER A 4 2.16 -17.48 13.71
N VAL A 5 1.73 -17.64 14.98
CA VAL A 5 2.62 -17.95 16.11
C VAL A 5 3.31 -19.29 15.90
N PHE A 6 2.55 -20.35 15.64
CA PHE A 6 3.09 -21.69 15.42
C PHE A 6 4.10 -21.73 14.27
N ARG A 7 3.78 -21.15 13.10
CA ARG A 7 4.71 -21.09 11.96
C ARG A 7 5.98 -20.31 12.29
N HIS A 8 5.85 -19.17 13.00
CA HIS A 8 7.00 -18.34 13.37
C HIS A 8 7.90 -19.05 14.39
N LEU A 9 7.34 -19.68 15.42
CA LEU A 9 8.09 -20.47 16.41
C LEU A 9 8.81 -21.67 15.77
N ASN A 10 8.17 -22.39 14.83
CA ASN A 10 8.83 -23.44 14.05
C ASN A 10 9.99 -22.91 13.19
N HIS A 11 9.88 -21.68 12.67
CA HIS A 11 10.97 -21.06 11.92
C HIS A 11 12.15 -20.68 12.83
N LEU A 12 11.86 -20.13 14.02
CA LEU A 12 12.88 -19.82 15.04
C LEU A 12 13.60 -21.07 15.54
N GLU A 13 12.87 -22.16 15.87
CA GLU A 13 13.45 -23.43 16.29
C GLU A 13 14.42 -24.00 15.23
N ARG A 14 13.98 -24.05 13.96
CA ARG A 14 14.81 -24.51 12.83
C ARG A 14 16.03 -23.63 12.58
N SER A 15 15.94 -22.35 12.93
CA SER A 15 17.04 -21.38 12.85
C SER A 15 17.95 -21.38 14.09
N GLY A 16 17.68 -22.25 15.07
CA GLY A 16 18.48 -22.40 16.29
C GLY A 16 18.06 -21.51 17.46
N PHE A 17 17.04 -20.66 17.30
CA PHE A 17 16.51 -19.77 18.33
C PHE A 17 15.36 -20.45 19.08
N ARG A 18 15.72 -21.22 20.12
CA ARG A 18 14.77 -22.11 20.81
C ARG A 18 14.07 -21.49 22.04
N SER A 19 14.53 -20.34 22.55
CA SER A 19 14.02 -19.75 23.80
C SER A 19 12.51 -19.50 23.80
N ASP A 20 11.98 -18.86 22.76
CA ASP A 20 10.55 -18.56 22.66
C ASP A 20 9.70 -19.80 22.36
N TYR A 21 10.30 -20.81 21.70
CA TYR A 21 9.67 -22.11 21.45
C TYR A 21 9.50 -22.91 22.74
N ASP A 22 10.58 -23.04 23.53
CA ASP A 22 10.54 -23.76 24.80
C ASP A 22 9.64 -23.01 25.81
N GLU A 23 9.63 -21.66 25.80
CA GLU A 23 8.67 -20.89 26.62
C GLU A 23 7.22 -21.15 26.19
N PHE A 24 6.92 -21.12 24.88
CA PHE A 24 5.58 -21.42 24.38
C PHE A 24 5.09 -22.79 24.86
N HIS A 25 5.90 -23.83 24.73
CA HIS A 25 5.57 -25.17 25.22
C HIS A 25 5.40 -25.23 26.75
N SER A 26 6.23 -24.51 27.51
CA SER A 26 6.07 -24.43 28.98
C SER A 26 4.70 -23.86 29.43
N LEU A 27 4.05 -23.05 28.58
CA LEU A 27 2.74 -22.45 28.82
C LEU A 27 1.60 -23.21 28.12
N ALA A 28 1.87 -23.87 26.99
CA ALA A 28 0.90 -24.59 26.18
C ALA A 28 0.68 -26.04 26.66
N ASP A 29 1.74 -26.76 27.01
CA ASP A 29 1.67 -28.17 27.39
C ASP A 29 0.76 -28.41 28.63
N PRO A 30 0.75 -27.56 29.68
CA PRO A 30 -0.18 -27.71 30.80
C PRO A 30 -1.66 -27.55 30.45
N ILE A 31 -2.00 -26.95 29.29
CA ILE A 31 -3.39 -26.75 28.86
C ILE A 31 -4.06 -28.09 28.52
N TYR A 32 -3.30 -29.10 28.08
CA TYR A 32 -3.83 -30.43 27.80
C TYR A 32 -4.40 -31.13 29.05
N GLU A 33 -3.96 -30.76 30.25
CA GLU A 33 -4.49 -31.29 31.52
C GLU A 33 -5.81 -30.62 31.95
N LEU A 34 -6.24 -29.54 31.28
CA LEU A 34 -7.53 -28.89 31.53
C LEU A 34 -8.71 -29.66 30.89
N PRO A 35 -9.94 -29.51 31.42
CA PRO A 35 -11.17 -29.98 30.76
C PRO A 35 -11.30 -29.42 29.35
N GLU A 36 -11.86 -30.21 28.42
CA GLU A 36 -11.89 -29.85 26.99
C GLU A 36 -12.57 -28.50 26.73
N ASP A 37 -13.65 -28.21 27.44
CA ASP A 37 -14.41 -26.95 27.37
C ASP A 37 -13.57 -25.70 27.73
N ASP A 38 -12.56 -25.84 28.58
CA ASP A 38 -11.70 -24.73 29.02
C ASP A 38 -10.50 -24.50 28.08
N ARG A 39 -10.07 -25.54 27.34
CA ARG A 39 -8.81 -25.56 26.57
C ARG A 39 -8.73 -24.47 25.51
N GLU A 40 -9.80 -24.27 24.73
CA GLU A 40 -9.82 -23.28 23.64
C GLU A 40 -9.52 -21.86 24.16
N SER A 41 -10.20 -21.46 25.25
CA SER A 41 -9.99 -20.15 25.88
C SER A 41 -8.60 -19.99 26.52
N ALA A 42 -7.96 -21.09 26.91
CA ALA A 42 -6.60 -21.10 27.45
C ALA A 42 -5.56 -20.97 26.33
N PHE A 43 -5.71 -21.74 25.24
CA PHE A 43 -4.87 -21.62 24.06
C PHE A 43 -4.98 -20.24 23.40
N GLU A 44 -6.17 -19.63 23.36
CA GLU A 44 -6.34 -18.26 22.85
C GLU A 44 -5.47 -17.26 23.63
N LYS A 45 -5.44 -17.35 24.97
CA LYS A 45 -4.63 -16.47 25.83
C LYS A 45 -3.14 -16.60 25.56
N VAL A 46 -2.62 -17.83 25.44
CA VAL A 46 -1.20 -18.07 25.12
C VAL A 46 -0.88 -17.58 23.71
N ASN A 47 -1.70 -17.91 22.71
CA ASN A 47 -1.51 -17.44 21.34
C ASN A 47 -1.56 -15.91 21.23
N ARG A 48 -2.43 -15.24 21.98
CA ARG A 48 -2.52 -13.78 22.04
C ARG A 48 -1.29 -13.14 22.67
N LEU A 49 -0.80 -13.69 23.79
CA LEU A 49 0.46 -13.27 24.44
C LEU A 49 1.64 -13.36 23.47
N PHE A 50 1.78 -14.48 22.75
CA PHE A 50 2.87 -14.65 21.81
C PHE A 50 2.73 -13.75 20.57
N PHE A 51 1.53 -13.63 20.01
CA PHE A 51 1.29 -12.83 18.81
C PHE A 51 1.49 -11.32 19.04
N LEU A 52 1.10 -10.80 20.21
CA LEU A 52 1.16 -9.36 20.52
C LEU A 52 2.44 -8.95 21.26
N GLU A 53 2.86 -9.70 22.29
CA GLU A 53 3.87 -9.23 23.24
C GLU A 53 5.25 -9.85 23.02
N ARG A 54 5.32 -11.17 22.83
CA ARG A 54 6.61 -11.89 22.66
C ARG A 54 7.17 -11.74 21.26
N LEU A 55 6.43 -12.20 20.24
CA LEU A 55 6.86 -12.19 18.84
C LEU A 55 6.51 -10.89 18.11
N LYS A 56 5.62 -10.07 18.69
CA LYS A 56 5.19 -8.75 18.16
C LYS A 56 4.67 -8.77 16.71
N LEU A 57 4.16 -9.91 16.27
CA LEU A 57 3.58 -10.10 14.94
C LEU A 57 2.39 -9.14 14.70
N GLY A 58 1.64 -8.81 15.76
CA GLY A 58 0.58 -7.82 15.72
C GLY A 58 1.05 -6.38 15.44
N ASP A 59 2.30 -6.02 15.76
CA ASP A 59 2.79 -4.65 15.55
C ASP A 59 2.84 -4.28 14.05
N HIS A 60 2.95 -5.26 13.13
CA HIS A 60 2.85 -5.03 11.69
C HIS A 60 1.49 -4.41 11.29
N VAL A 61 0.40 -5.03 11.76
CA VAL A 61 -0.97 -4.54 11.54
C VAL A 61 -1.14 -3.13 12.11
N LEU A 62 -0.61 -2.92 13.32
CA LEU A 62 -0.80 -1.68 14.05
C LEU A 62 0.00 -0.52 13.43
N ARG A 63 1.26 -0.76 13.02
CA ARG A 63 2.05 0.21 12.23
C ARG A 63 1.37 0.56 10.92
N ALA A 64 0.77 -0.41 10.24
CA ALA A 64 0.08 -0.16 8.96
C ALA A 64 -1.18 0.71 9.15
N LEU A 65 -1.99 0.45 10.17
CA LEU A 65 -3.13 1.29 10.53
C LEU A 65 -2.71 2.74 10.89
N GLU A 66 -1.62 2.90 11.64
CA GLU A 66 -1.03 4.20 12.00
C GLU A 66 -0.44 4.96 10.81
N ALA A 67 0.11 4.25 9.83
CA ALA A 67 0.68 4.84 8.61
C ALA A 67 -0.39 5.37 7.65
N VAL A 68 -1.52 4.66 7.53
CA VAL A 68 -2.68 5.05 6.71
C VAL A 68 -3.54 6.13 7.39
N GLY A 69 -3.41 6.27 8.72
CA GLY A 69 -4.20 7.20 9.54
C GLY A 69 -5.60 6.65 9.86
N LEU A 70 -5.74 5.32 9.97
CA LEU A 70 -6.98 4.66 10.41
C LEU A 70 -7.10 4.65 11.94
N ILE A 71 -5.98 4.79 12.65
CA ILE A 71 -5.88 4.92 14.12
C ILE A 71 -4.81 5.96 14.48
N PRO A 72 -4.82 6.54 15.68
CA PRO A 72 -3.85 7.57 16.05
C PRO A 72 -2.46 6.96 16.25
N LYS A 73 -1.44 7.68 15.77
CA LYS A 73 -0.02 7.30 15.97
C LYS A 73 0.30 7.16 17.44
N ARG A 74 0.90 6.03 17.85
CA ARG A 74 1.28 5.83 19.26
C ARG A 74 2.34 6.85 19.68
N LYS A 75 2.09 7.56 20.79
CA LYS A 75 3.17 8.21 21.54
C LYS A 75 4.10 7.11 22.05
N ARG A 76 5.24 6.90 21.37
CA ARG A 76 6.31 5.99 21.81
C ARG A 76 6.87 6.50 23.13
N THR A 77 6.34 5.98 24.24
CA THR A 77 7.00 6.11 25.54
C THR A 77 8.28 5.27 25.48
N VAL A 78 9.41 5.94 25.23
CA VAL A 78 10.73 5.32 25.37
C VAL A 78 10.97 5.09 26.86
N ARG A 79 10.41 4.00 27.39
CA ARG A 79 10.89 3.39 28.63
C ARG A 79 12.30 2.87 28.34
N ARG A 80 13.31 3.75 28.48
CA ARG A 80 14.68 3.33 28.78
C ARG A 80 14.56 2.32 29.92
N SER A 81 15.04 1.10 29.72
CA SER A 81 14.92 0.09 30.76
C SER A 81 15.72 0.54 31.96
N ALA A 82 15.16 0.40 33.17
CA ALA A 82 15.83 0.75 34.43
C ALA A 82 17.08 -0.11 34.74
N LEU A 83 17.48 -0.97 33.79
CA LEU A 83 18.71 -1.76 33.80
C LEU A 83 19.88 -1.00 33.17
N VAL A 84 19.66 -0.11 32.20
CA VAL A 84 20.75 0.68 31.58
C VAL A 84 21.24 1.78 32.52
N GLN A 85 20.32 2.50 33.17
CA GLN A 85 20.63 3.55 34.16
C GLN A 85 21.43 3.03 35.37
N LYS A 86 21.43 1.71 35.61
CA LYS A 86 22.17 1.11 36.73
C LYS A 86 23.61 0.73 36.38
N ASN A 87 23.96 0.65 35.09
CA ASN A 87 25.34 0.42 34.65
C ASN A 87 26.07 1.77 34.46
N GLU A 88 25.43 2.76 33.84
CA GLU A 88 25.99 4.12 33.67
C GLU A 88 26.31 4.79 35.03
N ALA A 89 25.58 4.46 36.09
CA ALA A 89 25.83 4.97 37.44
C ALA A 89 27.00 4.28 38.18
N VAL A 90 27.45 3.10 37.74
CA VAL A 90 28.54 2.36 38.39
C VAL A 90 29.89 2.66 37.72
N GLU A 91 29.90 2.87 36.40
CA GLU A 91 31.12 3.23 35.66
C GLU A 91 31.59 4.66 36.00
N ASN A 92 30.67 5.61 36.21
CA ASN A 92 31.01 7.02 36.50
C ASN A 92 31.56 7.29 37.91
N GLU A 93 31.42 6.37 38.88
CA GLU A 93 32.02 6.54 40.22
C GLU A 93 33.48 6.04 40.29
N GLN A 94 33.94 5.26 39.30
CA GLN A 94 35.27 4.62 39.32
C GLN A 94 36.39 5.39 38.59
N GLU A 95 36.08 6.39 37.76
CA GLU A 95 37.10 7.21 37.06
C GLU A 95 37.43 8.55 37.76
N SER A 96 36.81 8.87 38.89
CA SER A 96 36.98 10.19 39.56
C SER A 96 38.17 10.28 40.54
N SER A 97 39.03 9.26 40.62
CA SER A 97 40.09 9.19 41.65
C SER A 97 41.48 8.73 41.15
N GLU A 98 41.98 9.29 40.04
CA GLU A 98 43.42 9.27 39.75
C GLU A 98 43.85 10.47 38.87
N GLU A 99 45.15 10.78 38.89
CA GLU A 99 45.84 11.84 38.12
C GLU A 99 45.57 13.32 38.48
N THR A 100 46.08 13.71 39.65
CA THR A 100 46.72 15.04 39.79
C THR A 100 48.18 14.98 39.31
N ALA A 101 48.57 15.85 38.36
CA ALA A 101 49.78 16.71 38.39
C ALA A 101 50.35 17.10 37.00
N ALA A 102 50.89 18.33 36.96
CA ALA A 102 51.94 18.85 36.05
C ALA A 102 51.63 19.05 34.54
N GLU A 103 52.17 20.06 33.84
CA GLU A 103 52.60 21.44 34.18
C GLU A 103 53.02 22.17 32.87
N THR A 104 52.64 23.44 32.66
CA THR A 104 53.35 24.46 31.79
C THR A 104 53.50 24.18 30.26
N SER A 105 53.67 25.13 29.33
CA SER A 105 53.82 26.61 29.32
C SER A 105 53.73 27.19 27.88
N ALA A 106 53.34 28.49 27.76
CA ALA A 106 53.78 29.50 26.75
C ALA A 106 53.49 29.29 25.22
N GLU A 107 53.35 30.30 24.36
CA GLU A 107 53.12 31.78 24.43
C GLU A 107 52.77 32.31 23.00
N ASN A 108 51.99 33.41 22.89
CA ASN A 108 52.04 34.51 21.89
C ASN A 108 51.91 34.24 20.35
N ALA A 109 51.43 35.17 19.49
CA ALA A 109 50.81 36.51 19.67
C ALA A 109 50.12 37.04 18.38
N GLU A 110 49.20 38.03 18.54
CA GLU A 110 48.94 39.25 17.71
C GLU A 110 48.60 39.15 16.19
N ALA A 111 47.83 40.06 15.53
CA ALA A 111 46.94 41.20 15.86
C ALA A 111 46.06 41.49 14.57
N ALA A 112 45.19 42.50 14.39
CA ALA A 112 44.96 43.81 15.02
C ALA A 112 43.58 44.43 14.63
N ALA A 113 43.16 45.50 15.34
CA ALA A 113 42.30 46.65 14.93
C ALA A 113 40.85 46.42 14.43
N GLU A 114 39.83 47.26 14.64
CA GLU A 114 39.55 48.52 15.39
C GLU A 114 38.00 48.73 15.37
N GLY A 115 37.29 49.53 16.19
CA GLY A 115 37.64 50.38 17.35
C GLY A 115 36.44 51.30 17.76
N GLU A 116 36.41 51.75 19.04
CA GLU A 116 35.64 52.92 19.58
C GLU A 116 34.08 52.92 19.62
N ALA A 117 33.37 53.51 20.62
CA ALA A 117 33.72 54.02 21.96
C ALA A 117 32.47 54.27 22.87
N ALA A 118 32.64 54.11 24.20
CA ALA A 118 32.11 54.87 25.38
C ALA A 118 30.59 55.26 25.48
N GLU A 119 29.96 55.57 26.64
CA GLU A 119 30.39 55.91 28.03
C GLU A 119 29.47 55.25 29.10
N SER A 120 29.87 55.37 30.38
CA SER A 120 29.20 54.91 31.60
C SER A 120 28.39 56.01 32.32
N GLU A 121 27.39 55.65 33.15
CA GLU A 121 27.40 55.94 34.61
C GLU A 121 26.18 55.37 35.38
N GLU A 122 26.31 55.31 36.70
CA GLU A 122 25.38 54.68 37.66
C GLU A 122 24.19 55.58 38.03
N ASN A 123 23.07 55.03 38.56
CA ASN A 123 22.84 54.95 40.02
C ASN A 123 21.36 54.66 40.41
N THR A 124 21.19 53.77 41.40
CA THR A 124 20.04 53.50 42.31
C THR A 124 18.65 54.12 42.07
N THR A 125 17.60 53.29 42.16
CA THR A 125 16.77 53.16 43.41
C THR A 125 15.78 51.98 43.34
N ALA A 126 15.44 51.40 44.50
CA ALA A 126 14.45 50.33 44.68
C ALA A 126 13.00 50.86 44.51
N VAL A 127 11.92 50.07 44.41
CA VAL A 127 11.36 49.12 45.41
C VAL A 127 10.29 48.21 44.77
N ALA A 128 10.07 47.03 45.39
CA ALA A 128 8.90 46.13 45.32
C ALA A 128 8.94 44.91 44.36
N GLU A 129 8.94 43.74 45.02
CA GLU A 129 8.17 42.52 44.69
C GLU A 129 8.46 41.82 43.34
N ALA A 130 9.44 40.90 43.39
CA ALA A 130 9.54 39.78 42.47
C ALA A 130 8.77 38.58 43.05
N GLU A 131 7.67 38.18 42.41
CA GLU A 131 7.17 36.81 42.51
C GLU A 131 7.95 35.94 41.50
N GLU A 132 8.38 34.75 41.93
CA GLU A 132 9.06 33.78 41.08
C GLU A 132 8.05 33.12 40.13
N THR A 133 8.00 33.57 38.87
CA THR A 133 7.36 32.80 37.79
C THR A 133 8.40 31.93 37.10
N GLU A 134 8.24 30.61 37.20
CA GLU A 134 9.02 29.66 36.42
C GLU A 134 8.80 29.90 34.91
N PRO A 135 9.80 29.65 34.05
CA PRO A 135 9.63 29.78 32.61
C PRO A 135 8.61 28.74 32.13
N GLU A 136 7.45 29.22 31.69
CA GLU A 136 6.38 28.37 31.18
C GLU A 136 6.89 27.46 30.06
N GLN A 137 6.46 26.21 30.12
CA GLN A 137 6.70 25.23 29.06
C GLN A 137 6.04 25.75 27.79
N THR A 138 6.84 26.03 26.77
CA THR A 138 6.30 26.17 25.40
C THR A 138 5.81 24.80 24.97
N ASP A 139 4.54 24.52 25.25
CA ASP A 139 3.79 23.49 24.53
C ASP A 139 3.88 23.86 23.05
N ASP A 140 4.67 23.10 22.30
CA ASP A 140 4.57 23.08 20.84
C ASP A 140 3.17 22.57 20.51
N GLU A 141 2.22 23.50 20.33
CA GLU A 141 0.88 23.23 19.85
C GLU A 141 0.99 22.55 18.48
N ILE A 142 0.98 21.20 18.50
CA ILE A 142 0.84 20.39 17.31
C ILE A 142 -0.46 20.82 16.65
N ALA A 143 -0.36 21.46 15.49
CA ALA A 143 -1.51 21.92 14.72
C ALA A 143 -2.48 20.75 14.50
N TYR A 144 -3.61 20.81 15.22
CA TYR A 144 -4.70 19.84 15.07
C TYR A 144 -5.52 20.21 13.85
N ASP A 145 -5.37 19.48 12.75
CA ASP A 145 -6.45 19.37 11.77
C ASP A 145 -6.38 18.08 10.93
N LEU A 146 -7.53 17.68 10.39
CA LEU A 146 -7.77 16.60 9.40
C LEU A 146 -7.54 15.12 9.81
N ALA A 147 -6.72 14.79 10.82
CA ALA A 147 -6.48 13.38 11.16
C ALA A 147 -7.61 12.71 11.98
N ARG A 148 -8.38 13.48 12.75
CA ARG A 148 -9.34 12.95 13.74
C ARG A 148 -10.69 12.52 13.18
N GLU A 149 -11.12 13.07 12.05
CA GLU A 149 -12.44 12.76 11.51
C GLU A 149 -12.59 11.30 11.08
N PHE A 150 -11.50 10.61 10.75
CA PHE A 150 -11.56 9.23 10.27
C PHE A 150 -11.79 8.21 11.40
N GLU A 151 -11.24 8.43 12.58
CA GLU A 151 -11.27 7.47 13.71
C GLU A 151 -12.70 7.18 14.20
N GLU A 152 -13.59 8.17 14.14
CA GLU A 152 -15.01 8.02 14.53
C GLU A 152 -15.85 7.26 13.49
N ARG A 153 -15.29 7.02 12.29
CA ARG A 153 -16.02 6.54 11.11
C ARG A 153 -15.82 5.05 10.83
N ILE A 154 -15.01 4.36 11.63
CA ILE A 154 -14.89 2.90 11.62
C ILE A 154 -15.20 2.32 13.01
N LYS A 155 -15.87 1.17 13.06
CA LYS A 155 -16.23 0.51 14.31
C LYS A 155 -15.06 -0.33 14.86
N GLU A 156 -14.50 -1.17 14.01
CA GLU A 156 -13.46 -2.13 14.35
C GLU A 156 -12.71 -2.59 13.09
N VAL A 157 -11.47 -3.06 13.27
CA VAL A 157 -10.68 -3.71 12.23
C VAL A 157 -10.49 -5.17 12.63
N VAL A 158 -10.93 -6.10 11.77
CA VAL A 158 -10.88 -7.54 12.02
C VAL A 158 -9.89 -8.19 11.06
N VAL A 159 -8.77 -8.69 11.61
CA VAL A 159 -7.78 -9.46 10.84
C VAL A 159 -8.17 -10.94 10.84
N LYS A 160 -8.43 -11.48 9.64
CA LYS A 160 -8.77 -12.89 9.42
C LYS A 160 -7.67 -13.60 8.63
N ARG A 161 -7.65 -14.92 8.75
CA ARG A 161 -6.80 -15.80 7.95
C ARG A 161 -7.30 -15.85 6.50
N ALA A 162 -6.41 -15.59 5.54
CA ALA A 162 -6.60 -16.01 4.15
C ALA A 162 -6.27 -17.51 3.99
N ILE A 163 -6.93 -18.20 3.06
CA ILE A 163 -6.62 -19.62 2.75
C ILE A 163 -5.52 -19.68 1.70
N ASN A 164 -5.65 -18.89 0.63
CA ASN A 164 -4.71 -18.77 -0.48
C ASN A 164 -4.37 -17.30 -0.76
N LYS A 165 -3.36 -17.03 -1.60
CA LYS A 165 -2.97 -15.67 -2.02
C LYS A 165 -4.12 -14.88 -2.68
N VAL A 166 -5.06 -15.56 -3.34
CA VAL A 166 -6.24 -14.92 -3.97
C VAL A 166 -7.33 -14.51 -2.96
N ASP A 167 -7.24 -15.01 -1.73
CA ASP A 167 -8.17 -14.67 -0.63
C ASP A 167 -7.60 -13.57 0.28
N GLU A 168 -6.41 -13.04 -0.03
CA GLU A 168 -5.80 -11.92 0.67
C GLU A 168 -6.38 -10.58 0.18
N GLY A 169 -6.36 -9.59 1.07
CA GLY A 169 -6.76 -8.21 0.79
C GLY A 169 -7.72 -7.64 1.82
N SER A 170 -8.13 -6.39 1.62
CA SER A 170 -9.13 -5.74 2.47
C SER A 170 -10.55 -5.76 1.88
N ASN A 171 -11.54 -5.65 2.76
CA ASN A 171 -12.93 -5.39 2.41
C ASN A 171 -13.60 -4.59 3.55
N VAL A 172 -14.70 -3.91 3.25
CA VAL A 172 -15.44 -3.11 4.23
C VAL A 172 -16.89 -3.56 4.32
N LEU A 173 -17.27 -4.02 5.51
CA LEU A 173 -18.59 -4.52 5.86
C LEU A 173 -19.43 -3.43 6.55
N ASN A 174 -20.76 -3.61 6.57
CA ASN A 174 -21.74 -2.72 7.25
C ASN A 174 -21.76 -1.24 6.80
N ARG A 175 -21.24 -0.92 5.60
CA ARG A 175 -21.11 0.46 5.08
C ARG A 175 -22.39 1.31 5.12
N VAL A 176 -23.57 0.69 5.03
CA VAL A 176 -24.87 1.39 4.90
C VAL A 176 -25.70 1.35 6.20
N SER A 177 -25.42 0.41 7.12
CA SER A 177 -26.32 0.08 8.24
C SER A 177 -25.77 0.39 9.64
N GLY A 178 -24.56 0.96 9.71
CA GLY A 178 -23.91 1.38 10.95
C GLY A 178 -22.47 1.81 10.68
N ASN A 179 -21.64 1.92 11.72
CA ASN A 179 -20.22 2.21 11.54
C ASN A 179 -19.53 1.06 10.78
N PRO A 180 -18.85 1.34 9.65
CA PRO A 180 -18.08 0.36 8.87
C PRO A 180 -17.16 -0.54 9.70
N ILE A 181 -17.02 -1.80 9.26
CA ILE A 181 -16.05 -2.76 9.80
C ILE A 181 -15.06 -3.10 8.71
N ILE A 182 -13.77 -2.84 8.93
CA ILE A 182 -12.71 -3.23 7.99
C ILE A 182 -12.35 -4.69 8.26
N GLU A 183 -12.52 -5.57 7.27
CA GLU A 183 -12.02 -6.94 7.29
C GLU A 183 -10.71 -7.00 6.49
N MET A 184 -9.63 -7.44 7.13
CA MET A 184 -8.32 -7.63 6.50
C MET A 184 -7.99 -9.11 6.45
N ARG A 185 -7.77 -9.69 5.26
CA ARG A 185 -7.40 -11.11 5.10
C ARG A 185 -5.93 -11.24 4.75
N VAL A 186 -5.20 -12.01 5.55
CA VAL A 186 -3.74 -12.18 5.43
C VAL A 186 -3.37 -13.65 5.59
N LEU A 187 -2.42 -14.13 4.80
CA LEU A 187 -1.81 -15.45 4.98
C LEU A 187 -0.94 -15.48 6.25
N ALA A 188 -1.04 -16.57 7.01
CA ALA A 188 -0.20 -16.78 8.19
C ALA A 188 1.31 -16.90 7.84
N SER A 189 1.65 -17.23 6.58
CA SER A 189 3.02 -17.26 6.08
C SER A 189 3.70 -15.88 6.13
N ARG A 190 2.96 -14.79 5.86
CA ARG A 190 3.56 -13.44 5.81
C ARG A 190 4.12 -12.97 7.16
N PHE A 191 3.60 -13.50 8.27
CA PHE A 191 4.10 -13.22 9.62
C PHE A 191 5.28 -14.11 10.04
N SER A 192 5.64 -15.12 9.25
CA SER A 192 6.55 -16.21 9.67
C SER A 192 7.68 -16.52 8.69
N ASN A 193 7.52 -16.21 7.40
CA ASN A 193 8.60 -16.27 6.41
C ASN A 193 9.37 -14.93 6.42
N PRO A 194 10.70 -14.91 6.70
CA PRO A 194 11.48 -13.67 6.76
C PRO A 194 11.47 -12.82 5.49
N GLU A 195 11.27 -13.43 4.31
CA GLU A 195 11.14 -12.70 3.04
C GLU A 195 9.79 -11.98 2.97
N GLU A 196 8.68 -12.71 3.16
CA GLU A 196 7.32 -12.12 3.16
C GLU A 196 7.10 -11.12 4.31
N ALA A 197 7.80 -11.28 5.45
CA ALA A 197 7.69 -10.38 6.60
C ALA A 197 8.31 -9.00 6.36
N GLN A 198 9.25 -8.87 5.42
CA GLN A 198 9.79 -7.58 4.98
C GLN A 198 8.75 -6.81 4.15
N GLU A 199 7.99 -7.51 3.32
CA GLU A 199 6.92 -6.95 2.49
C GLU A 199 5.58 -6.78 3.24
N LEU A 200 5.41 -7.41 4.40
CA LEU A 200 4.14 -7.44 5.14
C LEU A 200 3.63 -6.04 5.51
N ASP A 201 4.51 -5.13 5.97
CA ASP A 201 4.09 -3.75 6.29
C ASP A 201 3.61 -3.01 5.04
N ALA A 202 4.33 -3.12 3.91
CA ALA A 202 3.95 -2.52 2.64
C ALA A 202 2.62 -3.08 2.10
N PHE A 203 2.44 -4.41 2.20
CA PHE A 203 1.20 -5.09 1.82
C PHE A 203 0.01 -4.62 2.67
N LEU A 204 0.16 -4.62 4.01
CA LEU A 204 -0.90 -4.17 4.90
C LEU A 204 -1.26 -2.71 4.67
N ILE A 205 -0.27 -1.84 4.45
CA ILE A 205 -0.50 -0.41 4.17
C ILE A 205 -1.24 -0.24 2.84
N HIS A 206 -0.85 -0.96 1.78
CA HIS A 206 -1.55 -0.95 0.49
C HIS A 206 -3.02 -1.34 0.65
N GLU A 207 -3.30 -2.49 1.26
CA GLU A 207 -4.67 -2.97 1.45
C GLU A 207 -5.48 -2.08 2.41
N PHE A 208 -4.85 -1.45 3.41
CA PHE A 208 -5.53 -0.48 4.27
C PHE A 208 -5.82 0.85 3.57
N MET A 209 -5.04 1.27 2.56
CA MET A 209 -5.42 2.40 1.70
C MET A 209 -6.66 2.11 0.85
N HIS A 210 -6.82 0.88 0.34
CA HIS A 210 -8.07 0.47 -0.29
C HIS A 210 -9.25 0.55 0.70
N ALA A 211 -9.07 0.05 1.92
CA ALA A 211 -10.11 0.13 2.95
C ALA A 211 -10.43 1.58 3.37
N LYS A 212 -9.44 2.47 3.32
CA LYS A 212 -9.61 3.92 3.54
C LYS A 212 -10.52 4.52 2.48
N ASP A 213 -10.23 4.28 1.20
CA ASP A 213 -11.04 4.74 0.07
C ASP A 213 -12.48 4.20 0.16
N MET A 214 -12.65 2.91 0.52
CA MET A 214 -13.96 2.26 0.65
C MET A 214 -14.87 2.86 1.74
N VAL A 215 -14.35 3.70 2.63
CA VAL A 215 -15.15 4.47 3.60
C VAL A 215 -15.04 5.97 3.40
N ASP A 216 -14.25 6.49 2.46
CA ASP A 216 -14.09 7.93 2.24
C ASP A 216 -15.28 8.50 1.42
N PRO A 217 -16.02 9.52 1.90
CA PRO A 217 -17.15 10.07 1.15
C PRO A 217 -16.71 10.89 -0.07
N GLU A 218 -15.45 11.36 -0.10
CA GLU A 218 -14.90 12.00 -1.30
C GLU A 218 -14.55 10.98 -2.39
N PHE A 219 -14.27 9.73 -2.01
CA PHE A 219 -14.05 8.64 -2.95
C PHE A 219 -15.37 8.00 -3.41
N ASP A 220 -16.39 8.02 -2.56
CA ASP A 220 -17.77 7.59 -2.83
C ASP A 220 -17.86 6.14 -3.36
N TYR A 221 -17.28 5.18 -2.63
CA TYR A 221 -17.30 3.77 -3.02
C TYR A 221 -18.73 3.19 -3.03
N GLU A 222 -19.23 2.87 -4.21
CA GLU A 222 -20.47 2.12 -4.40
C GLU A 222 -20.22 0.63 -4.67
N ASP A 223 -21.14 -0.25 -4.26
CA ASP A 223 -21.15 -1.64 -4.76
C ASP A 223 -21.78 -1.68 -6.16
N ALA A 224 -21.09 -1.07 -7.12
CA ALA A 224 -21.64 -0.81 -8.44
C ALA A 224 -21.83 -2.10 -9.24
N PHE A 225 -23.03 -2.28 -9.80
CA PHE A 225 -23.32 -3.40 -10.69
C PHE A 225 -22.55 -3.26 -12.01
N ILE A 226 -21.45 -4.00 -12.16
CA ILE A 226 -20.73 -4.11 -13.43
C ILE A 226 -21.66 -4.86 -14.43
N PRO A 227 -22.06 -4.25 -15.56
CA PRO A 227 -22.95 -4.88 -16.53
C PRO A 227 -22.23 -5.94 -17.41
N GLY A 228 -23.00 -6.66 -18.22
CA GLY A 228 -22.48 -7.61 -19.21
C GLY A 228 -22.34 -9.06 -18.73
N ASN A 229 -21.76 -9.89 -19.60
CA ASN A 229 -21.52 -11.32 -19.33
C ASN A 229 -20.34 -11.52 -18.35
N PRO A 230 -20.15 -12.71 -17.75
CA PRO A 230 -19.10 -12.95 -16.76
C PRO A 230 -17.68 -12.58 -17.21
N SER A 231 -17.38 -12.73 -18.51
CA SER A 231 -16.05 -12.41 -19.03
C SER A 231 -15.83 -10.90 -19.18
N VAL A 232 -16.85 -10.16 -19.62
CA VAL A 232 -16.83 -8.68 -19.64
C VAL A 232 -16.70 -8.13 -18.22
N LYS A 233 -17.44 -8.70 -17.26
CA LYS A 233 -17.31 -8.35 -15.83
C LYS A 233 -15.89 -8.58 -15.32
N ASN A 234 -15.29 -9.74 -15.61
CA ASN A 234 -13.91 -10.04 -15.23
C ASN A 234 -12.89 -9.06 -15.84
N LEU A 235 -13.07 -8.65 -17.09
CA LEU A 235 -12.22 -7.66 -17.76
C LEU A 235 -12.30 -6.29 -17.08
N ILE A 236 -13.51 -5.78 -16.85
CA ILE A 236 -13.72 -4.49 -16.18
C ILE A 236 -13.17 -4.54 -14.75
N THR A 237 -13.39 -5.64 -14.03
CA THR A 237 -12.84 -5.85 -12.69
C THR A 237 -11.31 -5.85 -12.68
N ALA A 238 -10.66 -6.46 -13.68
CA ALA A 238 -9.20 -6.46 -13.81
C ALA A 238 -8.64 -5.06 -14.10
N ARG A 239 -9.27 -4.30 -15.02
CA ARG A 239 -8.91 -2.91 -15.31
C ARG A 239 -9.10 -2.00 -14.09
N PHE A 240 -10.26 -2.11 -13.43
CA PHE A 240 -10.58 -1.33 -12.23
C PHE A 240 -9.57 -1.58 -11.11
N LYS A 241 -9.25 -2.86 -10.82
CA LYS A 241 -8.20 -3.21 -9.84
C LYS A 241 -6.85 -2.61 -10.20
N LEU A 242 -6.42 -2.70 -11.46
CA LEU A 242 -5.16 -2.12 -11.91
C LEU A 242 -5.13 -0.59 -11.72
N LEU A 243 -6.16 0.13 -12.16
CA LEU A 243 -6.25 1.58 -12.02
C LEU A 243 -6.34 2.02 -10.55
N TRP A 244 -7.07 1.29 -9.71
CA TRP A 244 -7.18 1.60 -8.27
C TRP A 244 -5.87 1.32 -7.53
N ASN A 245 -5.21 0.19 -7.79
CA ASN A 245 -3.86 -0.09 -7.27
C ASN A 245 -2.89 1.03 -7.67
N MET A 246 -2.93 1.51 -8.93
CA MET A 246 -2.10 2.64 -9.40
C MET A 246 -2.35 3.93 -8.60
N TYR A 247 -3.62 4.27 -8.35
CA TYR A 247 -4.01 5.43 -7.56
C TYR A 247 -3.59 5.32 -6.08
N VAL A 248 -3.63 4.12 -5.51
CA VAL A 248 -3.14 3.84 -4.15
C VAL A 248 -1.61 3.98 -4.08
N ASP A 249 -0.87 3.34 -4.99
CA ASP A 249 0.60 3.41 -5.00
C ASP A 249 1.13 4.81 -5.30
N ALA A 250 0.43 5.57 -6.15
CA ALA A 250 0.74 6.97 -6.38
C ALA A 250 0.66 7.81 -5.09
N ARG A 251 -0.36 7.58 -4.25
CA ARG A 251 -0.51 8.24 -2.95
C ARG A 251 0.53 7.75 -1.93
N LEU A 252 0.82 6.45 -1.87
CA LEU A 252 1.88 5.91 -1.01
C LEU A 252 3.26 6.49 -1.36
N ALA A 253 3.58 6.58 -2.66
CA ALA A 253 4.81 7.20 -3.14
C ALA A 253 4.89 8.69 -2.75
N ARG A 254 3.78 9.46 -2.86
CA ARG A 254 3.71 10.85 -2.37
C ARG A 254 3.92 10.97 -0.86
N MET A 255 3.48 9.97 -0.08
CA MET A 255 3.70 9.89 1.37
C MET A 255 5.10 9.39 1.76
N GLY A 256 5.97 9.03 0.79
CA GLY A 256 7.27 8.43 1.05
C GLY A 256 7.21 7.00 1.59
N VAL A 257 6.07 6.32 1.44
CA VAL A 257 5.88 4.93 1.88
C VAL A 257 6.23 3.98 0.73
N VAL A 258 7.04 2.97 1.02
CA VAL A 258 7.39 1.91 0.07
C VAL A 258 6.18 1.00 -0.13
N SER A 259 5.68 0.90 -1.37
CA SER A 259 4.69 -0.10 -1.77
C SER A 259 5.33 -1.45 -2.06
N VAL A 260 4.51 -2.51 -2.08
CA VAL A 260 4.86 -3.86 -2.55
C VAL A 260 5.39 -3.82 -3.99
N LEU A 261 4.89 -2.92 -4.84
CA LEU A 261 5.38 -2.74 -6.20
C LEU A 261 5.92 -1.31 -6.41
N PRO A 262 7.18 -1.14 -6.88
CA PRO A 262 7.69 0.17 -7.25
C PRO A 262 7.00 0.70 -8.51
N LYS A 263 7.07 2.03 -8.73
CA LYS A 263 6.44 2.73 -9.87
C LYS A 263 6.75 2.06 -11.21
N GLU A 264 8.00 1.63 -11.43
CA GLU A 264 8.45 0.97 -12.65
C GLU A 264 7.85 -0.43 -12.83
N ALA A 265 7.59 -1.16 -11.75
CA ALA A 265 6.93 -2.46 -11.80
C ALA A 265 5.44 -2.30 -12.11
N ARG A 266 4.77 -1.32 -11.49
CA ARG A 266 3.38 -0.99 -11.80
C ARG A 266 3.22 -0.44 -13.22
N TYR A 267 4.19 0.34 -13.72
CA TYR A 267 4.19 0.75 -15.13
C TYR A 267 4.27 -0.45 -16.07
N ARG A 268 5.10 -1.46 -15.80
CA ARG A 268 5.14 -2.70 -16.61
C ARG A 268 3.82 -3.47 -16.56
N GLU A 269 3.13 -3.50 -15.42
CA GLU A 269 1.81 -4.12 -15.30
C GLU A 269 0.79 -3.41 -16.21
N PHE A 270 0.74 -2.08 -16.14
CA PHE A 270 -0.08 -1.23 -17.00
C PHE A 270 0.27 -1.37 -18.49
N ASP A 271 1.56 -1.30 -18.83
CA ASP A 271 2.09 -1.37 -20.18
C ASP A 271 1.74 -2.70 -20.87
N ASN A 272 1.82 -3.83 -20.14
CA ASN A 272 1.38 -5.13 -20.64
C ASN A 272 -0.14 -5.19 -20.89
N PHE A 273 -0.94 -4.63 -19.97
CA PHE A 273 -2.39 -4.65 -20.06
C PHE A 273 -2.91 -3.80 -21.23
N TYR A 274 -2.32 -2.63 -21.42
CA TYR A 274 -2.73 -1.63 -22.41
C TYR A 274 -1.83 -1.56 -23.66
N ARG A 275 -0.98 -2.58 -23.90
CA ARG A 275 0.08 -2.64 -24.95
C ARG A 275 -0.28 -2.23 -26.38
N LYS A 276 -1.58 -2.10 -26.69
CA LYS A 276 -2.14 -1.75 -28.01
C LYS A 276 -2.32 -0.24 -28.19
N ILE A 277 -2.48 0.52 -27.11
CA ILE A 277 -2.32 1.98 -27.13
C ILE A 277 -0.85 2.29 -27.46
N PRO A 278 -0.50 3.30 -28.29
CA PRO A 278 0.90 3.60 -28.60
C PRO A 278 1.72 4.07 -27.38
N ASP A 279 3.03 3.82 -27.37
CA ASP A 279 3.90 3.98 -26.18
C ASP A 279 3.87 5.38 -25.55
N LYS A 280 3.89 6.44 -26.36
CA LYS A 280 3.83 7.83 -25.89
C LYS A 280 2.54 8.09 -25.09
N GLN A 281 1.41 7.68 -25.65
CA GLN A 281 0.08 7.80 -25.06
C GLN A 281 -0.05 6.93 -23.79
N ARG A 282 0.50 5.70 -23.78
CA ARG A 282 0.57 4.87 -22.56
C ARG A 282 1.36 5.54 -21.43
N ARG A 283 2.49 6.18 -21.74
CA ARG A 283 3.26 6.97 -20.76
C ARG A 283 2.48 8.17 -20.25
N GLY A 284 1.79 8.90 -21.15
CA GLY A 284 0.90 10.01 -20.80
C GLY A 284 -0.18 9.61 -19.81
N ILE A 285 -0.95 8.54 -20.11
CA ILE A 285 -1.97 7.99 -19.20
C ILE A 285 -1.38 7.59 -17.86
N PHE A 286 -0.26 6.86 -17.87
CA PHE A 286 0.36 6.37 -16.63
C PHE A 286 0.81 7.52 -15.73
N GLU A 287 1.54 8.50 -16.27
CA GLU A 287 2.00 9.66 -15.50
C GLU A 287 0.83 10.56 -15.07
N GLY A 288 -0.19 10.73 -15.92
CA GLY A 288 -1.41 11.47 -15.58
C GLY A 288 -2.16 10.85 -14.39
N LEU A 289 -2.41 9.53 -14.43
CA LEU A 289 -3.04 8.82 -13.30
C LEU A 289 -2.15 8.86 -12.06
N TRP A 290 -0.82 8.72 -12.22
CA TRP A 290 0.13 8.76 -11.10
C TRP A 290 0.24 10.15 -10.45
N GLN A 291 0.04 11.23 -11.20
CA GLN A 291 0.04 12.60 -10.69
C GLN A 291 -1.33 13.04 -10.15
N THR A 292 -2.41 12.33 -10.50
CA THR A 292 -3.76 12.68 -10.04
C THR A 292 -3.86 12.61 -8.51
N GLU A 293 -4.33 13.70 -7.89
CA GLU A 293 -4.43 13.83 -6.44
C GLU A 293 -5.64 13.11 -5.84
N LYS A 294 -6.82 13.32 -6.45
CA LYS A 294 -8.11 12.73 -6.07
C LYS A 294 -8.76 12.04 -7.27
N LEU A 295 -9.36 10.89 -7.03
CA LEU A 295 -10.24 10.17 -7.95
C LEU A 295 -11.44 9.66 -7.17
N THR A 296 -12.62 9.64 -7.80
CA THR A 296 -13.78 8.92 -7.25
C THR A 296 -13.84 7.47 -7.76
N HIS A 297 -14.64 6.66 -7.08
CA HIS A 297 -15.00 5.32 -7.52
C HIS A 297 -15.64 5.30 -8.91
N GLU A 298 -16.55 6.24 -9.21
CA GLU A 298 -17.20 6.38 -10.53
C GLU A 298 -16.18 6.70 -11.63
N GLU A 299 -15.21 7.59 -11.37
CA GLU A 299 -14.16 7.91 -12.34
C GLU A 299 -13.26 6.69 -12.62
N LEU A 300 -12.86 5.94 -11.59
CA LEU A 300 -12.08 4.72 -11.78
C LEU A 300 -12.87 3.63 -12.53
N LEU A 301 -14.17 3.48 -12.24
CA LEU A 301 -15.03 2.48 -12.87
C LEU A 301 -15.37 2.82 -14.33
N SER A 302 -15.59 4.10 -14.64
CA SER A 302 -15.81 4.56 -16.01
C SER A 302 -14.57 4.38 -16.87
N MET A 303 -13.38 4.79 -16.41
CA MET A 303 -12.09 4.51 -17.06
C MET A 303 -11.76 3.01 -17.20
N ALA A 304 -12.25 2.16 -16.29
CA ALA A 304 -12.10 0.71 -16.40
C ALA A 304 -13.06 0.08 -17.42
N THR A 305 -14.25 0.66 -17.57
CA THR A 305 -15.31 0.19 -18.47
C THR A 305 -15.05 0.62 -19.91
N ASP A 306 -14.66 1.87 -20.09
CA ASP A 306 -14.48 2.53 -21.37
C ASP A 306 -13.05 3.08 -21.53
N LEU A 307 -12.43 2.77 -22.68
CA LEU A 307 -11.10 3.26 -23.01
C LEU A 307 -11.13 4.75 -23.37
N ASP A 308 -12.17 5.25 -24.03
CA ASP A 308 -12.20 6.65 -24.48
C ASP A 308 -12.28 7.61 -23.29
N THR A 309 -13.00 7.24 -22.23
CA THR A 309 -12.98 7.94 -20.94
C THR A 309 -11.57 7.99 -20.33
N LEU A 310 -10.80 6.89 -20.37
CA LEU A 310 -9.42 6.86 -19.88
C LEU A 310 -8.47 7.70 -20.76
N MET A 311 -8.60 7.61 -22.08
CA MET A 311 -7.77 8.33 -23.04
C MET A 311 -8.02 9.84 -22.95
N SER A 312 -9.29 10.26 -23.00
CA SER A 312 -9.70 11.68 -22.99
C SER A 312 -9.37 12.41 -21.69
N LYS A 313 -9.23 11.69 -20.56
CA LYS A 313 -8.82 12.29 -19.28
C LYS A 313 -7.32 12.64 -19.21
N TYR A 314 -6.47 11.95 -19.98
CA TYR A 314 -5.00 12.06 -19.83
C TYR A 314 -4.21 12.30 -21.14
N ILE A 315 -4.88 12.41 -22.28
CA ILE A 315 -4.26 12.65 -23.59
C ILE A 315 -4.96 13.84 -24.26
N ASP A 316 -4.18 14.80 -24.73
CA ASP A 316 -4.71 16.01 -25.36
C ASP A 316 -5.48 15.68 -26.66
N PRO A 317 -6.63 16.35 -26.93
CA PRO A 317 -7.35 16.24 -28.19
C PRO A 317 -6.47 16.66 -29.38
N GLY A 318 -6.04 15.68 -30.18
CA GLY A 318 -5.14 15.87 -31.32
C GLY A 318 -3.83 15.08 -31.26
N GLU A 319 -3.50 14.41 -30.14
CA GLU A 319 -2.36 13.46 -30.09
C GLU A 319 -2.66 12.10 -30.74
N MET A 320 -3.93 11.84 -31.08
CA MET A 320 -4.46 10.65 -31.76
C MET A 320 -5.65 11.12 -32.60
N THR A 321 -5.84 10.57 -33.81
CA THR A 321 -7.10 10.75 -34.55
C THR A 321 -8.22 9.91 -33.93
N GLU A 322 -9.48 10.13 -34.35
CA GLU A 322 -10.59 9.26 -33.96
C GLU A 322 -10.40 7.86 -34.57
N ASP A 323 -10.03 7.79 -35.86
CA ASP A 323 -9.68 6.53 -36.54
C ASP A 323 -8.63 5.71 -35.76
N GLU A 324 -7.55 6.34 -35.25
CA GLU A 324 -6.50 5.63 -34.51
C GLU A 324 -6.95 5.09 -33.14
N LYS A 325 -8.10 5.52 -32.61
CA LYS A 325 -8.66 5.03 -31.34
C LYS A 325 -9.59 3.84 -31.54
N ASP A 326 -10.45 3.89 -32.56
CA ASP A 326 -11.47 2.89 -32.83
C ASP A 326 -10.87 1.48 -33.02
N TYR A 327 -9.63 1.39 -33.53
CA TYR A 327 -8.91 0.13 -33.78
C TYR A 327 -7.98 -0.31 -32.63
N ILE A 328 -8.10 0.25 -31.43
CA ILE A 328 -7.30 -0.17 -30.26
C ILE A 328 -7.93 -1.41 -29.60
N HIS A 329 -7.58 -2.58 -30.14
CA HIS A 329 -8.05 -3.88 -29.63
C HIS A 329 -7.39 -4.29 -28.30
N LEU A 330 -7.85 -3.72 -27.18
CA LEU A 330 -7.35 -4.09 -25.86
C LEU A 330 -7.47 -5.61 -25.57
N GLN A 331 -6.56 -6.11 -24.74
CA GLN A 331 -6.61 -7.50 -24.28
C GLN A 331 -7.92 -7.78 -23.53
N GLY A 332 -8.55 -8.90 -23.84
CA GLY A 332 -9.83 -9.33 -23.29
C GLY A 332 -11.06 -8.66 -23.92
N SER A 333 -10.91 -7.65 -24.79
CA SER A 333 -12.05 -7.06 -25.51
C SER A 333 -12.76 -8.11 -26.39
N PRO A 334 -14.08 -7.98 -26.61
CA PRO A 334 -14.83 -8.91 -27.44
C PRO A 334 -14.46 -8.78 -28.93
N CYS A 335 -14.10 -9.89 -29.57
CA CYS A 335 -13.84 -9.97 -31.01
C CYS A 335 -15.06 -9.49 -31.82
N PRO A 336 -14.91 -8.65 -32.88
CA PRO A 336 -16.06 -8.17 -33.66
C PRO A 336 -16.81 -9.30 -34.37
N LEU A 337 -16.13 -10.39 -34.72
CA LEU A 337 -16.71 -11.51 -35.45
C LEU A 337 -17.52 -12.46 -34.53
N CYS A 338 -16.90 -13.02 -33.48
CA CYS A 338 -17.57 -13.99 -32.60
C CYS A 338 -18.14 -13.41 -31.29
N LYS A 339 -17.88 -12.12 -30.99
CA LYS A 339 -18.25 -11.41 -29.74
C LYS A 339 -17.72 -12.05 -28.44
N PHE A 340 -16.82 -13.03 -28.52
CA PHE A 340 -16.11 -13.57 -27.36
C PHE A 340 -14.86 -12.74 -27.02
N PRO A 341 -14.51 -12.59 -25.74
CA PRO A 341 -13.24 -12.01 -25.29
C PRO A 341 -12.04 -12.70 -25.96
N THR A 342 -11.09 -11.92 -26.46
CA THR A 342 -9.80 -12.47 -26.93
C THR A 342 -8.59 -11.75 -26.37
N TYR A 343 -7.51 -12.51 -26.17
CA TYR A 343 -6.19 -12.03 -25.79
C TYR A 343 -5.19 -12.15 -26.97
N ASN A 344 -5.58 -12.92 -27.99
CA ASN A 344 -4.87 -13.14 -29.23
C ASN A 344 -5.64 -12.42 -30.35
N TRP A 345 -5.13 -11.28 -30.76
CA TRP A 345 -5.69 -10.44 -31.81
C TRP A 345 -4.81 -10.51 -33.06
N VAL A 346 -5.47 -10.65 -34.21
CA VAL A 346 -4.95 -10.28 -35.52
C VAL A 346 -5.51 -8.89 -35.80
N ASP A 347 -4.69 -7.85 -35.72
CA ASP A 347 -5.15 -6.45 -35.82
C ASP A 347 -5.36 -5.99 -37.26
N ASP A 348 -4.62 -6.58 -38.21
CA ASP A 348 -4.70 -6.27 -39.64
C ASP A 348 -4.63 -7.59 -40.45
N PRO A 349 -5.74 -8.33 -40.59
CA PRO A 349 -5.79 -9.58 -41.34
C PRO A 349 -5.41 -9.41 -42.82
N GLU A 350 -5.68 -8.27 -43.45
CA GLU A 350 -5.29 -7.97 -44.84
C GLU A 350 -3.76 -8.01 -45.06
N SER A 351 -2.97 -7.77 -44.00
CA SER A 351 -1.50 -7.89 -44.06
C SER A 351 -0.96 -9.32 -44.01
N ILE A 352 -1.77 -10.32 -43.64
CA ILE A 352 -1.32 -11.71 -43.41
C ILE A 352 -2.16 -12.80 -44.08
N CYS A 353 -3.44 -12.55 -44.37
CA CYS A 353 -4.37 -13.51 -44.96
C CYS A 353 -4.62 -13.20 -46.43
N ASP A 354 -4.97 -14.22 -47.22
CA ASP A 354 -5.35 -14.04 -48.62
C ASP A 354 -6.68 -13.26 -48.77
N GLU A 355 -6.81 -12.52 -49.88
CA GLU A 355 -7.99 -11.69 -50.23
C GLU A 355 -9.32 -12.45 -50.10
N MET A 356 -9.35 -13.75 -50.46
CA MET A 356 -10.51 -14.63 -50.33
C MET A 356 -10.99 -14.82 -48.87
N VAL A 357 -10.10 -14.70 -47.89
CA VAL A 357 -10.44 -14.77 -46.45
C VAL A 357 -11.16 -13.48 -46.03
N ILE A 358 -10.64 -12.34 -46.48
CA ILE A 358 -11.21 -11.01 -46.22
C ILE A 358 -12.61 -10.90 -46.84
N GLU A 359 -12.76 -11.29 -48.11
CA GLU A 359 -14.07 -11.36 -48.79
C GLU A 359 -15.05 -12.27 -48.03
N ALA A 360 -14.60 -13.44 -47.57
CA ALA A 360 -15.46 -14.37 -46.84
C ALA A 360 -15.94 -13.83 -45.48
N ILE A 361 -15.11 -13.03 -44.79
CA ILE A 361 -15.51 -12.32 -43.57
C ILE A 361 -16.53 -11.22 -43.91
N GLN A 362 -16.24 -10.37 -44.90
CA GLN A 362 -17.12 -9.26 -45.30
C GLN A 362 -18.49 -9.71 -45.84
N ILE A 363 -18.59 -10.91 -46.44
CA ILE A 363 -19.86 -11.51 -46.85
C ILE A 363 -20.76 -11.81 -45.64
N ASP A 364 -20.19 -12.29 -44.53
CA ASP A 364 -20.93 -12.60 -43.30
C ASP A 364 -21.11 -11.35 -42.40
N PHE A 365 -20.17 -10.40 -42.46
CA PHE A 365 -20.10 -9.17 -41.67
C PHE A 365 -19.87 -7.94 -42.58
N PRO A 366 -20.91 -7.38 -43.22
CA PRO A 366 -20.75 -6.31 -44.22
C PRO A 366 -20.20 -4.98 -43.69
N ASP A 367 -20.34 -4.72 -42.39
CA ASP A 367 -19.86 -3.51 -41.72
C ASP A 367 -18.44 -3.67 -41.13
N TRP A 368 -17.73 -4.77 -41.44
CA TRP A 368 -16.39 -5.06 -40.92
C TRP A 368 -15.29 -4.69 -41.92
N GLU A 369 -14.27 -3.97 -41.45
CA GLU A 369 -13.08 -3.55 -42.20
C GLU A 369 -11.82 -4.24 -41.62
N SER A 370 -10.74 -4.47 -42.40
CA SER A 370 -9.55 -5.24 -41.95
C SER A 370 -9.03 -4.76 -40.59
N LYS A 371 -8.96 -3.44 -40.42
CA LYS A 371 -8.53 -2.73 -39.21
C LYS A 371 -9.42 -2.94 -37.97
N ASP A 372 -10.64 -3.49 -38.07
CA ASP A 372 -11.42 -3.98 -36.92
C ASP A 372 -10.85 -5.30 -36.35
N GLY A 373 -9.98 -5.95 -37.12
CA GLY A 373 -9.28 -7.16 -36.75
C GLY A 373 -10.18 -8.36 -36.45
N GLY A 374 -9.57 -9.38 -35.86
CA GLY A 374 -10.26 -10.59 -35.41
C GLY A 374 -9.47 -11.33 -34.34
N CYS A 375 -10.12 -12.27 -33.64
CA CYS A 375 -9.38 -13.24 -32.85
C CYS A 375 -8.74 -14.30 -33.76
N ASP A 376 -7.57 -14.80 -33.35
CA ASP A 376 -6.82 -15.88 -34.01
C ASP A 376 -7.73 -17.01 -34.53
N ARG A 377 -8.62 -17.53 -33.69
CA ARG A 377 -9.56 -18.62 -34.02
C ARG A 377 -10.63 -18.24 -35.04
N CYS A 378 -11.05 -16.98 -35.10
CA CYS A 378 -11.99 -16.55 -36.14
C CYS A 378 -11.29 -16.50 -37.48
N ILE A 379 -10.08 -15.95 -37.53
CA ILE A 379 -9.27 -15.89 -38.74
C ILE A 379 -8.98 -17.32 -39.26
N GLU A 380 -8.51 -18.23 -38.39
CA GLU A 380 -8.29 -19.65 -38.72
C GLU A 380 -9.55 -20.33 -39.30
N VAL A 381 -10.74 -20.05 -38.76
CA VAL A 381 -12.00 -20.59 -39.28
C VAL A 381 -12.34 -20.04 -40.67
N TYR A 382 -12.03 -18.78 -40.96
CA TYR A 382 -12.24 -18.20 -42.30
C TYR A 382 -11.18 -18.65 -43.30
N GLU A 383 -9.92 -18.83 -42.90
CA GLU A 383 -8.86 -19.44 -43.72
C GLU A 383 -9.24 -20.86 -44.17
N LEU A 384 -9.73 -21.68 -43.24
CA LEU A 384 -10.25 -23.02 -43.54
C LEU A 384 -11.49 -22.98 -44.45
N ARG A 385 -12.38 -21.99 -44.31
CA ARG A 385 -13.59 -21.84 -45.14
C ARG A 385 -13.29 -21.34 -46.55
N ALA A 386 -12.32 -20.45 -46.71
CA ALA A 386 -11.83 -19.99 -48.00
C ALA A 386 -10.93 -21.03 -48.71
N GLY A 387 -10.47 -22.05 -47.99
CA GLY A 387 -9.70 -23.17 -48.54
C GLY A 387 -8.18 -22.93 -48.58
N VAL A 388 -7.67 -22.13 -47.63
CA VAL A 388 -6.30 -21.58 -47.61
C VAL A 388 -5.42 -22.18 -46.50
N GLY A 389 -5.99 -23.00 -45.60
CA GLY A 389 -5.30 -23.62 -44.44
C GLY A 389 -4.68 -24.99 -44.69
#